data_AF-A0A8C7JGF7-F1
#
_entry.id   AF-A0A8C7JGF7-F1
#
_cell.length_a   1.000
_cell.length_b   1.000
_cell.length_c   1.000
_cell.angle_alpha   90.00
_cell.angle_beta   90.00
_cell.angle_gamma   90.00
#
_symmetry.space_group_name_H-M   'P 1'
#
loop_
_entity.id
_entity.type
_entity.pdbx_description
1 polymer ?
#
loop_
_entity_poly.entity_id
_entity_poly.type
_entity_poly.pdbx_seq_one_letter_code
_entity_poly.pdbx_strand_id
1 'polypeptide(L)'
;MDNSGKEKEAIQLMADADKKVKTSGSFLGGMFGGPHKVEEACEMYCRAANMFKMAKNWNAAGNAFCQAARIHMQLQNKHDSATSFIDAGNAFKKADPSEAIKCLNAAVDIYTDMVRQTCSSLFQKRVLYCVE
;
A
#
# COMPACT_ATOMS: atom_id res chain seq x y z
N MET A 1 9.59 8.58 28.12
CA MET A 1 8.71 7.95 27.11
C MET A 1 9.60 7.53 25.96
N ASP A 2 10.05 6.28 25.98
CA ASP A 2 11.11 5.78 25.10
C ASP A 2 10.55 5.41 23.73
N ASN A 3 10.66 6.34 22.77
CA ASN A 3 10.26 6.10 21.37
C ASN A 3 11.00 4.91 20.74
N SER A 4 12.21 4.59 21.23
CA SER A 4 13.04 3.49 20.76
C SER A 4 12.38 2.11 20.92
N GLY A 5 11.52 1.91 21.93
CA GLY A 5 10.79 0.64 22.10
C GLY A 5 9.77 0.40 20.99
N LYS A 6 9.00 1.44 20.66
CA LYS A 6 7.96 1.38 19.61
C LYS A 6 8.53 1.23 18.21
N GLU A 7 9.67 1.86 17.94
CA GLU A 7 10.37 1.67 16.66
C GLU A 7 10.86 0.23 16.49
N LYS A 8 11.42 -0.36 17.54
CA LYS A 8 11.88 -1.76 17.50
C LYS A 8 10.72 -2.74 17.26
N GLU A 9 9.60 -2.53 17.93
CA GLU A 9 8.38 -3.32 17.74
C GLU A 9 7.84 -3.17 16.30
N ALA A 10 7.82 -1.95 15.77
CA ALA A 10 7.41 -1.67 14.39
C ALA A 10 8.33 -2.36 13.36
N ILE A 11 9.64 -2.35 13.58
CA ILE A 11 10.61 -3.04 12.71
C ILE A 11 10.37 -4.57 12.73
N GLN A 12 10.10 -5.14 13.90
CA GLN A 12 9.78 -6.57 14.02
C GLN A 12 8.49 -6.92 13.26
N LEU A 13 7.44 -6.11 13.42
CA LEU A 13 6.19 -6.28 12.67
C LEU A 13 6.41 -6.22 11.15
N MET A 14 7.24 -5.28 10.67
CA MET A 14 7.58 -5.21 9.24
C MET A 14 8.36 -6.45 8.77
N ALA A 15 9.27 -6.98 9.59
CA ALA A 15 10.05 -8.17 9.23
C ALA A 15 9.16 -9.42 9.17
N ASP A 16 8.20 -9.56 10.08
CA ASP A 16 7.26 -10.68 10.07
C ASP A 16 6.23 -10.55 8.94
N ALA A 17 5.81 -9.32 8.60
CA ALA A 17 5.01 -9.04 7.42
C ALA A 17 5.74 -9.43 6.12
N ASP A 18 7.02 -9.07 5.98
CA ASP A 18 7.84 -9.40 4.80
C ASP A 18 7.99 -10.92 4.61
N LYS A 19 8.20 -11.65 5.71
CA LYS A 19 8.22 -13.12 5.69
C LYS A 19 6.89 -13.69 5.21
N LYS A 20 5.76 -13.13 5.68
CA LYS A 20 4.42 -13.57 5.24
C LYS A 20 4.23 -13.34 3.74
N VAL A 21 4.59 -12.15 3.22
CA VAL A 21 4.49 -11.81 1.78
C VAL A 21 5.39 -12.70 0.91
N LYS A 22 6.64 -12.94 1.33
CA LYS A 22 7.58 -13.82 0.58
C LYS A 22 7.15 -15.27 0.57
N THR A 23 6.58 -15.75 1.69
CA THR A 23 6.07 -17.11 1.80
C THR A 23 4.85 -17.31 0.89
N SER A 24 4.02 -16.27 0.70
CA SER A 24 2.91 -16.32 -0.26
C SER A 24 3.32 -16.21 -1.73
N GLY A 25 4.47 -15.59 -2.05
CA GLY A 25 4.95 -15.40 -3.42
C GLY A 25 5.83 -16.53 -3.99
N SER A 26 6.23 -17.50 -3.16
CA SER A 26 7.05 -18.63 -3.63
C SER A 26 6.21 -19.62 -4.43
N PHE A 27 6.37 -19.57 -5.75
CA PHE A 27 5.82 -20.42 -6.81
C PHE A 27 5.95 -21.96 -6.59
N LEU A 28 6.63 -22.42 -5.53
CA LEU A 28 6.73 -23.83 -5.11
C LEU A 28 5.70 -24.22 -4.03
N GLY A 29 4.85 -23.29 -3.59
CA GLY A 29 3.72 -23.52 -2.68
C GLY A 29 2.39 -23.55 -3.42
N GLY A 30 2.27 -24.44 -4.42
CA GLY A 30 1.06 -24.58 -5.22
C GLY A 30 -0.18 -24.83 -4.35
N MET A 31 -1.24 -24.08 -4.63
CA MET A 31 -2.65 -24.43 -4.36
C MET A 31 -3.30 -24.04 -3.02
N PHE A 32 -2.66 -23.33 -2.08
CA PHE A 32 -3.34 -22.95 -0.81
C PHE A 32 -2.92 -21.60 -0.16
N GLY A 33 -2.25 -20.72 -0.90
CA GLY A 33 -1.88 -19.37 -0.43
C GLY A 33 -2.84 -18.30 -0.94
N GLY A 34 -4.06 -18.23 -0.38
CA GLY A 34 -5.07 -17.24 -0.80
C GLY A 34 -4.67 -15.78 -0.55
N PRO A 35 -5.35 -14.81 -1.19
CA PRO A 35 -5.09 -13.36 -1.06
C PRO A 35 -5.10 -12.86 0.39
N HIS A 36 -5.81 -13.55 1.28
CA HIS A 36 -5.86 -13.23 2.71
C HIS A 36 -4.51 -13.17 3.43
N LYS A 37 -3.51 -13.99 3.05
CA LYS A 37 -2.18 -13.93 3.71
C LYS A 37 -1.45 -12.63 3.39
N VAL A 38 -1.69 -12.10 2.20
CA VAL A 38 -1.08 -10.88 1.68
C VAL A 38 -1.81 -9.66 2.24
N GLU A 39 -3.14 -9.74 2.39
CA GLU A 39 -3.93 -8.73 3.13
C GLU A 39 -3.50 -8.62 4.59
N GLU A 40 -3.34 -9.74 5.30
CA GLU A 40 -2.91 -9.75 6.69
C GLU A 40 -1.52 -9.12 6.86
N ALA A 41 -0.59 -9.39 5.93
CA ALA A 41 0.72 -8.75 5.94
C ALA A 41 0.62 -7.23 5.71
N CYS A 42 -0.32 -6.79 4.87
CA CYS A 42 -0.55 -5.37 4.64
C CYS A 42 -1.02 -4.64 5.91
N GLU A 43 -1.96 -5.23 6.65
CA GLU A 43 -2.41 -4.68 7.94
C GLU A 43 -1.26 -4.58 8.96
N MET A 44 -0.32 -5.54 8.96
CA MET A 44 0.88 -5.48 9.79
C MET A 44 1.79 -4.31 9.42
N TYR A 45 2.00 -4.06 8.13
CA TYR A 45 2.74 -2.87 7.67
C TYR A 45 2.06 -1.57 8.09
N CYS A 46 0.74 -1.47 7.97
CA CYS A 46 -0.02 -0.29 8.41
C CYS A 46 0.07 -0.09 9.93
N ARG A 47 0.02 -1.17 10.73
CA ARG A 47 0.26 -1.09 12.19
C ARG A 47 1.67 -0.61 12.52
N ALA A 48 2.69 -1.17 11.87
CA ALA A 48 4.07 -0.74 12.05
C ALA A 48 4.23 0.74 11.67
N ALA A 49 3.64 1.18 10.56
CA ALA A 49 3.65 2.57 10.13
C ALA A 49 3.03 3.53 11.16
N ASN A 50 1.92 3.13 11.78
CA ASN A 50 1.30 3.89 12.87
C ASN A 50 2.20 3.97 14.11
N MET A 51 2.92 2.89 14.46
CA MET A 51 3.91 2.91 15.54
C MET A 51 5.08 3.85 15.24
N PHE A 52 5.58 3.89 14.00
CA PHE A 52 6.61 4.85 13.58
C PHE A 52 6.10 6.30 13.64
N LYS A 53 4.83 6.56 13.29
CA LYS A 53 4.20 7.87 13.48
C LYS A 53 4.19 8.27 14.95
N MET A 54 3.89 7.36 15.87
CA MET A 54 3.94 7.64 17.32
C MET A 54 5.37 7.91 17.81
N ALA A 55 6.37 7.25 17.23
CA ALA A 55 7.78 7.48 17.52
C ALA A 55 8.32 8.80 16.92
N LYS A 56 7.50 9.55 16.15
CA LYS A 56 7.86 10.74 15.36
C LYS A 56 8.87 10.45 14.25
N ASN A 57 9.01 9.19 13.85
CA ASN A 57 9.87 8.77 12.76
C ASN A 57 9.09 8.72 11.45
N TRP A 58 8.96 9.89 10.84
CA TRP A 58 8.16 10.08 9.64
C TRP A 58 8.75 9.39 8.40
N ASN A 59 10.08 9.29 8.30
CA ASN A 59 10.76 8.58 7.21
C ASN A 59 10.47 7.08 7.24
N ALA A 60 10.60 6.44 8.40
CA ALA A 60 10.31 5.01 8.55
C ALA A 60 8.81 4.72 8.36
N ALA A 61 7.93 5.59 8.88
CA ALA A 61 6.49 5.46 8.68
C ALA A 61 6.11 5.52 7.19
N GLY A 62 6.64 6.49 6.45
CA GLY A 62 6.41 6.61 5.01
C GLY A 62 6.86 5.37 4.25
N ASN A 63 8.05 4.86 4.56
CA ASN A 63 8.56 3.63 3.94
C ASN A 63 7.66 2.42 4.23
N ALA A 64 7.17 2.28 5.46
CA ALA A 64 6.25 1.20 5.81
C ALA A 64 4.92 1.29 5.04
N PHE A 65 4.35 2.50 4.91
CA PHE A 65 3.15 2.72 4.09
C PHE A 65 3.40 2.46 2.60
N CYS A 66 4.57 2.79 2.05
CA CYS A 66 4.92 2.44 0.68
C CYS A 66 4.96 0.93 0.45
N GLN A 67 5.47 0.16 1.41
CA GLN A 67 5.45 -1.31 1.30
C GLN A 67 4.01 -1.84 1.35
N ALA A 68 3.18 -1.35 2.27
CA ALA A 68 1.76 -1.66 2.32
C ALA A 68 1.05 -1.34 0.99
N ALA A 69 1.29 -0.16 0.43
CA ALA A 69 0.68 0.28 -0.82
C ALA A 69 1.06 -0.61 -2.01
N ARG A 70 2.32 -1.07 -2.08
CA ARG A 70 2.80 -2.01 -3.10
C ARG A 70 2.11 -3.36 -3.00
N ILE A 71 1.88 -3.83 -1.78
CA ILE A 71 1.16 -5.08 -1.52
C ILE A 71 -0.31 -4.95 -1.94
N HIS A 72 -0.98 -3.84 -1.57
CA HIS A 72 -2.33 -3.55 -2.06
C HIS A 72 -2.42 -3.50 -3.58
N MET A 73 -1.37 -3.04 -4.27
CA MET A 73 -1.30 -3.04 -5.73
C MET A 73 -1.22 -4.46 -6.30
N GLN A 74 -0.50 -5.38 -5.64
CA GLN A 74 -0.46 -6.80 -6.00
C GLN A 74 -1.82 -7.49 -5.79
N LEU A 75 -2.55 -7.09 -4.76
CA LEU A 75 -3.91 -7.57 -4.47
C LEU A 75 -4.99 -7.01 -5.41
N GLN A 76 -4.63 -6.18 -6.39
CA GLN A 76 -5.54 -5.45 -7.28
C GLN A 76 -6.49 -4.47 -6.56
N ASN A 77 -6.25 -4.17 -5.28
CA ASN A 77 -6.99 -3.16 -4.52
C ASN A 77 -6.41 -1.77 -4.80
N LYS A 78 -6.65 -1.26 -6.01
CA LYS A 78 -6.15 0.05 -6.48
C LYS A 78 -6.56 1.21 -5.56
N HIS A 79 -7.78 1.18 -5.03
CA HIS A 79 -8.31 2.23 -4.16
C HIS A 79 -7.54 2.32 -2.82
N ASP A 80 -7.30 1.17 -2.18
CA ASP A 80 -6.57 1.11 -0.90
C ASP A 80 -5.07 1.38 -1.09
N SER A 81 -4.51 0.92 -2.21
CA SER A 81 -3.13 1.24 -2.61
C SER A 81 -2.93 2.74 -2.75
N ALA A 82 -3.83 3.45 -3.44
CA ALA A 82 -3.74 4.88 -3.63
C ALA A 82 -3.88 5.65 -2.31
N THR A 83 -4.81 5.22 -1.44
CA THR A 83 -4.96 5.79 -0.08
C THR A 83 -3.69 5.63 0.75
N SER A 84 -3.07 4.44 0.70
CA SER A 84 -1.82 4.16 1.40
C SER A 84 -0.64 5.00 0.88
N PHE A 85 -0.56 5.26 -0.43
CA PHE A 85 0.45 6.16 -1.00
C PHE A 85 0.25 7.62 -0.59
N ILE A 86 -1.01 8.07 -0.44
CA ILE A 86 -1.31 9.42 0.09
C ILE A 86 -0.85 9.53 1.55
N ASP A 87 -1.11 8.51 2.37
CA ASP A 87 -0.66 8.48 3.76
C ASP A 87 0.87 8.45 3.89
N ALA A 88 1.55 7.70 3.01
CA ALA A 88 3.01 7.73 2.89
C ALA A 88 3.50 9.14 2.52
N GLY A 89 2.90 9.77 1.51
CA GLY A 89 3.23 11.14 1.08
C GLY A 89 3.04 12.16 2.20
N ASN A 90 1.97 12.03 2.99
CA ASN A 90 1.71 12.88 4.15
C ASN A 90 2.77 12.72 5.25
N ALA A 91 3.26 11.50 5.47
CA ALA A 91 4.36 11.24 6.40
C ALA A 91 5.68 11.84 5.87
N PHE A 92 6.03 11.56 4.61
CA PHE A 92 7.25 12.06 3.99
C PHE A 92 7.28 13.57 3.84
N LYS A 93 6.14 14.26 3.69
CA LYS A 93 6.09 15.72 3.63
C LYS A 93 6.78 16.40 4.82
N LYS A 94 6.80 15.77 6.00
CA LYS A 94 7.48 16.26 7.21
C LYS A 94 8.93 15.83 7.33
N ALA A 95 9.38 14.90 6.49
CA ALA A 95 10.66 14.20 6.63
C ALA A 95 11.56 14.43 5.42
N ASP A 96 11.06 14.08 4.23
CA ASP A 96 11.71 14.26 2.93
C ASP A 96 10.66 14.64 1.86
N PRO A 97 10.63 15.89 1.39
CA PRO A 97 9.68 16.33 0.37
C PRO A 97 9.91 15.67 -1.00
N SER A 98 11.12 15.19 -1.31
CA SER A 98 11.45 14.54 -2.58
C SER A 98 10.75 13.18 -2.69
N GLU A 99 10.85 12.36 -1.64
CA GLU A 99 10.15 11.07 -1.56
C GLU A 99 8.63 11.26 -1.48
N ALA A 100 8.16 12.32 -0.82
CA ALA A 100 6.74 12.65 -0.78
C ALA A 100 6.16 12.88 -2.18
N ILE A 101 6.87 13.61 -3.05
CA ILE A 101 6.44 13.86 -4.44
C ILE A 101 6.36 12.55 -5.21
N LYS A 102 7.34 11.65 -5.07
CA LYS A 102 7.31 10.34 -5.74
C LYS A 102 6.09 9.51 -5.31
N CYS A 103 5.80 9.48 -4.01
CA CYS A 103 4.64 8.75 -3.48
C CYS A 103 3.31 9.35 -3.96
N LEU A 104 3.19 10.67 -3.97
CA LEU A 104 1.99 11.36 -4.44
C LEU A 104 1.78 11.18 -5.95
N ASN A 105 2.85 11.24 -6.76
CA ASN A 105 2.76 10.95 -8.20
C ASN A 105 2.27 9.52 -8.45
N ALA A 106 2.78 8.53 -7.71
CA ALA A 106 2.30 7.16 -7.82
C ALA A 106 0.81 7.02 -7.46
N ALA A 107 0.32 7.75 -6.45
CA ALA A 107 -1.11 7.77 -6.13
C ALA A 107 -1.94 8.38 -7.27
N VAL A 108 -1.48 9.50 -7.85
CA VAL A 108 -2.15 10.17 -8.99
C VAL A 108 -2.23 9.25 -10.20
N ASP A 109 -1.17 8.51 -10.52
CA ASP A 109 -1.15 7.55 -11.63
C ASP A 109 -2.21 6.45 -11.42
N ILE A 110 -2.31 5.91 -10.19
CA ILE A 110 -3.31 4.89 -9.85
C ILE A 110 -4.74 5.46 -9.97
N TYR A 111 -5.00 6.66 -9.45
CA TYR A 111 -6.31 7.31 -9.57
C TYR A 111 -6.67 7.61 -11.03
N THR A 112 -5.71 8.06 -11.83
CA THR A 112 -5.90 8.34 -13.26
C THR A 112 -6.26 7.06 -14.01
N ASP A 113 -5.58 5.95 -13.72
CA ASP A 113 -5.92 4.65 -14.29
C ASP A 113 -7.33 4.17 -13.90
N MET A 114 -7.76 4.39 -12.66
CA MET A 114 -9.12 4.08 -12.22
C MET A 114 -10.18 4.91 -12.95
N VAL A 115 -9.94 6.22 -13.12
CA VAL A 115 -10.85 7.11 -13.85
C VAL A 115 -10.92 6.72 -15.33
N ARG A 116 -9.78 6.40 -15.95
CA ARG A 116 -9.71 5.95 -17.35
C ARG A 116 -10.50 4.66 -17.56
N GLN A 117 -10.35 3.69 -16.67
CA GLN A 117 -11.09 2.42 -16.72
C GLN A 117 -12.60 2.65 -16.55
N THR A 118 -12.99 3.50 -15.61
CA THR A 118 -14.39 3.89 -15.41
C THR A 118 -14.97 4.52 -16.68
N CYS A 119 -14.27 5.49 -17.26
CA CYS A 119 -14.71 6.17 -18.47
C CYS A 119 -14.87 5.19 -19.65
N SER A 120 -13.87 4.33 -19.88
CA SER A 120 -13.93 3.31 -20.94
C SER A 120 -15.10 2.34 -20.75
N SER A 121 -15.37 1.89 -19.52
CA SER A 121 -16.50 1.01 -19.22
C SER A 121 -17.86 1.69 -19.42
N LEU A 122 -17.97 2.99 -19.12
CA LEU A 122 -19.17 3.79 -19.38
C LEU A 122 -19.43 3.96 -20.87
N PHE A 123 -18.38 4.22 -21.68
CA PHE A 123 -18.50 4.26 -23.14
C PHE A 123 -18.93 2.91 -23.71
N GLN A 124 -18.35 1.81 -23.23
CA GLN A 124 -18.72 0.47 -23.69
C GLN A 124 -20.17 0.10 -23.37
N LYS A 125 -20.67 0.49 -22.17
CA LYS A 125 -22.09 0.34 -21.82
C LYS A 125 -23.01 1.19 -22.70
N ARG A 126 -22.60 2.42 -23.05
CA ARG A 126 -23.37 3.31 -23.95
C ARG A 126 -23.45 2.79 -25.38
N VAL A 127 -22.37 2.23 -25.91
CA VAL A 127 -22.39 1.59 -27.25
C VAL A 127 -23.32 0.38 -27.26
N LEU A 128 -23.30 -0.45 -26.21
CA LEU A 128 -24.19 -1.61 -26.11
C LEU A 128 -25.67 -1.23 -26.09
N TYR A 129 -26.03 -0.18 -25.34
CA TYR A 129 -27.41 0.32 -25.25
C TYR A 129 -27.94 0.98 -26.53
N CYS A 130 -27.06 1.34 -27.48
CA CYS A 130 -27.46 1.87 -28.78
C CYS A 130 -27.60 0.78 -29.86
N VAL A 131 -27.25 -0.48 -29.55
CA VAL A 131 -27.29 -1.61 -30.49
C VAL A 131 -28.46 -2.56 -30.19
N GLU A 132 -29.14 -2.41 -29.04
CA GLU A 132 -30.44 -3.01 -28.73
C GLU A 132 -31.60 -2.04 -29.05
#